data_AF-A0A183PYE7-F1
#
_entry.id   AF-A0A183PYE7-F1
#
_cell.length_a   1.000
_cell.length_b   1.000
_cell.length_c   1.000
_cell.angle_alpha   90.00
_cell.angle_beta   90.00
_cell.angle_gamma   90.00
#
_symmetry.space_group_name_H-M   'P 1'
#
loop_
_entity.id
_entity.type
_entity.pdbx_description
1 polymer ?
#
loop_
_entity_poly.entity_id
_entity_poly.type
_entity_poly.pdbx_seq_one_letter_code
_entity_poly.pdbx_strand_id
1 'polypeptide(L)' 'MVRLWNVSDHCQLAEFGGHHFRVVAVRFSPNDQYLVSVGSQEDHTLYVWDRQSGQRVASAKVTSRVNNDFCY' A
#
# COMPACT_ATOMS: atom_id res chain seq x y z
N MET A 1 -1.48 -8.58 -2.56
CA MET A 1 -1.69 -7.69 -3.74
C MET A 1 -2.57 -6.52 -3.32
N VAL A 2 -2.37 -5.33 -3.89
CA VAL A 2 -3.26 -4.17 -3.72
C VAL A 2 -3.66 -3.66 -5.10
N ARG A 3 -4.92 -3.21 -5.26
CA ARG A 3 -5.43 -2.67 -6.53
C ARG A 3 -6.08 -1.32 -6.31
N LEU A 4 -5.84 -0.40 -7.25
CA LEU A 4 -6.45 0.90 -7.29
C LEU A 4 -7.51 0.94 -8.40
N TRP A 5 -8.67 1.50 -8.08
CA TRP A 5 -9.81 1.58 -9.00
C TRP A 5 -10.30 3.01 -9.11
N ASN A 6 -10.66 3.43 -10.32
CA ASN A 6 -11.57 4.55 -10.50
C ASN A 6 -13.00 4.02 -10.33
N VAL A 7 -13.71 4.53 -9.32
CA VAL A 7 -15.08 4.10 -9.02
C VAL A 7 -16.08 4.64 -10.04
N SER A 8 -15.86 5.84 -10.61
CA SER A 8 -16.79 6.43 -11.58
C SER A 8 -16.84 5.64 -12.88
N ASP A 9 -15.67 5.14 -13.31
CA ASP A 9 -15.50 4.52 -14.62
C ASP A 9 -15.42 2.99 -14.52
N HIS A 10 -15.47 2.43 -13.30
CA HIS A 10 -15.28 1.02 -13.00
C HIS A 10 -13.97 0.41 -13.55
N CYS A 11 -12.96 1.26 -13.74
CA CYS A 11 -11.69 0.87 -14.34
C CYS A 11 -10.60 0.68 -13.27
N GLN A 12 -9.84 -0.41 -13.39
CA GLN A 12 -8.63 -0.60 -12.58
C GLN A 12 -7.54 0.35 -13.09
N LEU A 13 -7.03 1.20 -12.20
CA LEU A 13 -5.98 2.17 -12.51
C LEU A 13 -4.57 1.60 -12.34
N ALA A 14 -4.37 0.79 -11.28
CA ALA A 14 -3.07 0.23 -10.97
C ALA A 14 -3.18 -1.08 -10.19
N GLU A 15 -2.17 -1.94 -10.33
CA GLU A 15 -1.95 -3.11 -9.49
C GLU A 15 -0.58 -3.00 -8.82
N PHE A 16 -0.57 -3.10 -7.50
CA PHE A 16 0.62 -3.04 -6.67
C PHE A 16 0.95 -4.44 -6.14
N GLY A 17 1.85 -5.12 -6.84
CA GLY A 17 2.35 -6.45 -6.51
C GLY A 17 3.66 -6.40 -5.73
N GLY A 18 3.89 -7.37 -4.84
CA GLY A 18 5.16 -7.50 -4.11
C GLY A 18 5.00 -8.01 -2.69
N HIS A 19 3.83 -7.82 -2.08
CA HIS A 19 3.50 -8.44 -0.81
C HIS A 19 3.37 -9.95 -1.00
N HIS A 20 4.18 -10.72 -0.29
CA HIS A 20 4.19 -12.19 -0.35
C HIS A 20 3.15 -12.80 0.59
N PHE A 21 2.67 -12.03 1.57
CA PHE A 21 1.65 -12.44 2.52
C PHE A 21 0.48 -11.43 2.55
N ARG A 22 -0.35 -11.49 3.59
CA ARG A 22 -1.55 -10.67 3.72
C ARG A 22 -1.16 -9.20 3.84
N VAL A 23 -1.88 -8.33 3.16
CA VAL A 23 -1.81 -6.89 3.41
C VAL A 23 -2.76 -6.58 4.55
N VAL A 24 -2.26 -5.93 5.60
CA VAL A 24 -3.03 -5.63 6.81
C VAL A 24 -3.55 -4.20 6.85
N ALA A 25 -2.90 -3.28 6.12
CA ALA A 25 -3.31 -1.89 6.03
C ALA A 25 -2.92 -1.27 4.69
N VAL A 26 -3.74 -0.33 4.23
CA VAL A 26 -3.47 0.53 3.07
C VAL A 26 -3.91 1.96 3.37
N ARG A 27 -3.15 2.95 2.91
CA ARG A 27 -3.46 4.38 3.14
C ARG A 27 -2.87 5.27 2.05
N PHE A 28 -3.63 6.26 1.60
CA PHE A 28 -3.11 7.32 0.74
C PHE A 28 -2.32 8.34 1.55
N SER A 29 -1.28 8.92 0.95
CA SER A 29 -0.67 10.12 1.48
C SER A 29 -1.69 11.28 1.45
N PRO A 30 -1.59 12.27 2.35
CA PRO A 30 -2.51 13.41 2.37
C PRO A 30 -2.53 14.24 1.07
N ASN A 31 -1.43 14.19 0.32
CA ASN A 31 -1.30 14.86 -0.98
C ASN A 31 -1.72 13.97 -2.17
N ASP A 32 -2.23 12.75 -1.93
CA ASP A 32 -2.75 11.82 -2.93
C ASP A 32 -1.74 11.41 -4.03
N GLN A 33 -0.44 11.59 -3.77
CA GLN A 33 0.64 11.19 -4.67
C GLN A 33 1.12 9.76 -4.42
N TYR A 34 1.01 9.30 -3.17
CA TYR A 34 1.53 8.01 -2.75
C TYR A 34 0.47 7.16 -2.10
N LEU A 35 0.63 5.85 -2.24
CA LEU A 35 -0.09 4.85 -1.46
C LEU A 35 0.92 4.09 -0.60
N VAL A 36 0.62 3.89 0.66
CA VAL A 36 1.37 3.01 1.56
C VAL A 36 0.57 1.74 1.77
N SER A 37 1.24 0.58 1.63
CA SER A 37 0.69 -0.71 2.01
C SER A 37 1.61 -1.41 3.00
N VAL A 38 1.00 -2.05 4.00
CA VAL A 38 1.72 -2.76 5.06
C VAL A 38 1.34 -4.23 5.01
N GLY A 39 2.35 -5.08 4.92
CA GLY A 39 2.22 -6.53 4.97
C GLY A 39 2.06 -7.01 6.41
N SER A 40 1.55 -8.23 6.55
CA SER A 40 1.35 -8.87 7.84
C SER A 40 2.67 -9.15 8.55
N GLN A 41 2.58 -9.67 9.76
CA GLN A 41 3.76 -10.08 10.51
C GLN A 41 4.59 -11.09 9.72
N GLU A 42 4.00 -11.94 8.89
CA GLU A 42 4.72 -12.90 8.04
C GLU A 42 5.40 -12.24 6.83
N ASP A 43 4.87 -11.12 6.33
CA ASP A 43 5.49 -10.38 5.22
C ASP A 43 6.66 -9.52 5.71
N HIS A 44 6.55 -8.94 6.91
CA HIS A 44 7.53 -8.03 7.48
C HIS A 44 7.88 -6.85 6.57
N THR A 45 6.98 -6.45 5.67
CA THR A 45 7.25 -5.42 4.66
C THR A 45 6.25 -4.27 4.72
N LEU A 46 6.75 -3.09 4.38
CA LEU A 46 5.96 -1.93 4.03
C LEU A 46 6.43 -1.46 2.65
N TYR A 47 5.48 -1.12 1.78
CA TYR A 47 5.76 -0.56 0.47
C TYR A 47 5.12 0.81 0.32
N VAL A 48 5.85 1.70 -0.34
CA VAL A 48 5.34 2.99 -0.81
C VAL A 48 5.26 2.93 -2.32
N TRP A 49 4.10 3.27 -2.85
CA TRP A 49 3.77 3.23 -4.27
C TRP A 49 3.52 4.65 -4.75
N ASP A 50 4.09 4.98 -5.90
CA ASP A 50 3.68 6.15 -6.65
C ASP A 50 2.35 5.86 -7.36
N ARG A 51 1.35 6.69 -7.09
CA ARG A 51 -0.03 6.46 -7.55
C ARG A 51 -0.16 6.60 -9.07
N GLN A 52 0.58 7.52 -9.69
CA GLN A 52 0.48 7.79 -11.13
C GLN A 52 1.13 6.69 -11.97
N SER A 53 2.34 6.29 -11.60
CA SER A 53 3.12 5.30 -12.33
C SER A 53 2.76 3.87 -11.96
N GLY A 54 2.13 3.65 -10.80
CA GLY A 54 1.89 2.32 -10.26
C GLY A 54 3.16 1.65 -9.70
N GLN A 55 4.29 2.36 -9.67
CA GLN A 55 5.59 1.78 -9.32
C GLN A 55 5.88 1.87 -7.82
N ARG A 56 6.66 0.90 -7.33
CA ARG A 56 7.19 0.95 -5.97
C ARG A 56 8.33 1.97 -5.89
N VAL A 57 8.18 2.97 -5.05
CA VAL A 57 9.21 4.00 -4.83
C VAL A 57 10.04 3.75 -3.57
N ALA A 58 9.49 3.03 -2.59
CA ALA A 58 10.25 2.64 -1.40
C ALA A 58 9.76 1.32 -0.80
N SER A 59 10.65 0.66 -0.06
CA SER A 59 10.33 -0.52 0.75
C SER A 59 11.08 -0.49 2.06
N ALA A 60 10.41 -0.88 3.15
CA ALA A 60 11.03 -1.05 4.46
C ALA A 60 10.67 -2.41 5.06
N LYS A 61 11.58 -2.97 5.85
CA LYS A 61 11.26 -4.12 6.71
C LYS A 61 10.70 -3.62 8.03
N VAL A 62 9.57 -4.19 8.45
CA VAL A 62 8.91 -3.82 9.70
C VAL A 62 8.93 -5.00 10.65
N THR A 63 9.68 -4.87 11.74
CA THR A 63 9.91 -5.94 12.74
C THR A 63 8.96 -5.85 13.93
N SER A 64 8.30 -4.71 14.12
CA SER A 64 7.32 -4.49 15.18
C SER A 64 5.90 -4.61 14.64
N ARG A 65 4.93 -4.99 15.49
CA ARG A 65 3.52 -4.95 15.10
C ARG A 65 3.16 -3.53 14.68
N VAL A 66 2.74 -3.36 13.43
CA VAL A 66 2.12 -2.11 12.99
C VAL A 66 0.70 -2.14 13.52
N ASN A 67 0.46 -1.43 14.62
CA ASN A 67 -0.90 -1.21 15.09
C ASN A 67 -1.61 -0.33 14.06
N ASN A 68 -2.88 -0.63 13.78
CA ASN A 68 -3.73 0.16 12.89
C ASN A 68 -4.14 1.52 13.49
N ASP A 69 -3.46 1.95 14.55
CA ASP A 69 -3.70 3.22 15.25
C ASP A 69 -3.10 4.35 14.42
N PHE A 70 -3.86 4.78 13.45
CA PHE A 70 -3.52 5.94 12.67
C PHE A 70 -4.39 7.12 13.11
N CYS A 71 -3.79 8.11 13.77
CA CYS A 71 -4.45 9.37 14.08
C CYS A 71 -4.95 10.07 12.81
N TYR A 72 -6.14 10.68 12.93
CA TYR A 72 -6.80 11.51 11.92
C TYR A 72 -6.27 12.95 12.00
#